data_AF-A0A182WFN0-F1
#
_entry.id   AF-A0A182WFN0-F1
#
_cell.length_a   1.000
_cell.length_b   1.000
_cell.length_c   1.000
_cell.angle_alpha   90.00
_cell.angle_beta   90.00
_cell.angle_gamma   90.00
#
_symmetry.space_group_name_H-M   'P 1'
#
loop_
_entity.id
_entity.type
_entity.pdbx_description
1 polymer ?
#
loop_
_entity_poly.entity_id
_entity_poly.type
_entity_poly.pdbx_seq_one_letter_code
_entity_poly.pdbx_strand_id
1 'polypeptide(L)'
;MAEVGTSSSGDGESAAPDKPKGGGSVKFTEADLAAIKQTSDTLKRNPKMDFSKADLLKLLSYLEGELQARDVVIAVLKTEKIKQLLTTPRYSKATNLNDPHAALFRDQLAASGNIASRQSSIQAAHSEHEMRLMNDQRSGVREQMDSLAALVMQQRQAQAKMIEALKDAEERHKRVVQELYDERRKHEHTTAQGDDITYGLEIERSRLKQELDHEKEQHKVLEIELKKVQEQFEAEKNRQKQIVLLLLAERKKIIIKYIEERKRSEDLAQILSEEKQRVDTIAEGLEEESKKSLRMEAELEKQAQQFEMERKMLHQSLAKEEKRLYG
;
A
#
# COMPACT_ATOMS: atom_id res chain seq x y z
N MET A 1 6.25 -19.34 17.30
CA MET A 1 6.07 -19.99 15.98
C MET A 1 7.14 -19.42 15.05
N ALA A 2 8.12 -20.12 14.54
CA ALA A 2 8.72 -21.40 14.88
C ALA A 2 10.23 -21.25 14.61
N GLU A 3 11.06 -21.75 15.52
CA GLU A 3 12.49 -22.01 15.33
C GLU A 3 12.70 -23.25 14.45
N VAL A 4 13.97 -23.58 14.20
CA VAL A 4 14.58 -24.83 13.69
C VAL A 4 15.36 -24.52 12.40
N GLY A 5 16.64 -24.84 12.25
CA GLY A 5 17.58 -25.59 13.08
C GLY A 5 18.83 -25.87 12.24
N THR A 6 20.00 -25.84 12.87
CA THR A 6 21.28 -26.25 12.30
C THR A 6 21.49 -27.76 12.48
N SER A 7 22.16 -28.42 11.52
CA SER A 7 23.06 -29.58 11.66
C SER A 7 23.50 -30.05 10.26
N SER A 8 24.80 -30.16 9.97
CA SER A 8 25.68 -31.35 10.17
C SER A 8 25.34 -32.46 9.16
N SER A 9 26.20 -33.30 8.61
CA SER A 9 27.65 -33.55 8.56
C SER A 9 27.81 -34.72 7.57
N GLY A 10 29.03 -34.99 7.09
CA GLY A 10 29.42 -36.26 6.47
C GLY A 10 30.11 -36.05 5.12
N ASP A 11 31.43 -36.03 5.03
CA ASP A 11 32.45 -37.07 5.28
C ASP A 11 32.70 -37.97 4.06
N GLY A 12 34.00 -38.07 3.72
CA GLY A 12 34.61 -39.16 2.94
C GLY A 12 34.46 -39.02 1.41
N GLU A 13 35.44 -39.31 0.58
CA GLU A 13 36.72 -39.95 0.83
C GLU A 13 37.57 -39.84 -0.47
N SER A 14 38.88 -39.73 -0.30
CA SER A 14 39.95 -40.26 -1.15
C SER A 14 39.85 -40.14 -2.69
N ALA A 15 40.84 -39.47 -3.28
CA ALA A 15 41.91 -40.18 -3.98
C ALA A 15 42.94 -39.18 -4.50
N ALA A 16 44.13 -39.20 -3.90
CA ALA A 16 45.32 -38.62 -4.52
C ALA A 16 45.74 -39.51 -5.71
N PRO A 17 46.05 -38.95 -6.88
CA PRO A 17 46.84 -39.66 -7.88
C PRO A 17 48.30 -39.22 -7.78
N ASP A 18 49.12 -40.21 -7.44
CA ASP A 18 50.46 -40.47 -7.93
C ASP A 18 51.53 -39.39 -7.83
N LYS A 19 52.35 -39.55 -6.78
CA LYS A 19 53.79 -39.30 -6.84
C LYS A 19 54.36 -39.90 -8.14
N PRO A 20 55.12 -39.15 -8.95
CA PRO A 20 55.96 -39.78 -9.94
C PRO A 20 57.02 -40.61 -9.22
N LYS A 21 56.85 -41.94 -9.25
CA LYS A 21 57.91 -42.92 -9.04
C LYS A 21 58.99 -42.66 -10.09
N GLY A 22 60.13 -42.15 -9.64
CA GLY A 22 61.30 -41.90 -10.47
C GLY A 22 62.59 -41.97 -9.67
N GLY A 23 62.65 -42.85 -8.66
CA GLY A 23 63.91 -43.26 -8.06
C GLY A 23 64.68 -44.13 -9.05
N GLY A 24 65.32 -43.49 -10.03
CA GLY A 24 66.30 -44.14 -10.88
C GLY A 24 67.53 -44.45 -10.03
N SER A 25 67.61 -45.67 -9.50
CA SER A 25 68.88 -46.21 -9.05
C SER A 25 69.78 -46.29 -10.28
N VAL A 26 70.72 -45.34 -10.38
CA VAL A 26 71.73 -45.34 -11.44
C VAL A 26 72.56 -46.61 -11.25
N LYS A 27 72.27 -47.63 -12.05
CA LYS A 27 73.08 -48.85 -12.12
C LYS A 27 74.27 -48.52 -12.99
N PHE A 28 75.45 -48.35 -12.38
CA PHE A 28 76.71 -48.25 -13.09
C PHE A 28 76.92 -49.51 -13.94
N THR A 29 77.26 -49.32 -15.21
CA THR A 29 77.60 -50.44 -16.10
C THR A 29 78.96 -51.01 -15.74
N GLU A 30 79.26 -52.25 -16.13
CA GLU A 30 80.57 -52.88 -15.87
C GLU A 30 81.74 -52.07 -16.48
N ALA A 31 81.46 -51.34 -17.57
CA ALA A 31 82.39 -50.38 -18.18
C ALA A 31 82.58 -49.11 -17.33
N ASP A 32 81.52 -48.59 -16.70
CA ASP A 32 81.62 -47.44 -15.78
C ASP A 32 82.39 -47.82 -14.51
N LEU A 33 82.13 -49.01 -13.96
CA LEU A 33 82.89 -49.58 -12.85
C LEU A 33 84.35 -49.81 -13.21
N ALA A 34 84.64 -50.24 -14.45
CA ALA A 34 86.00 -50.41 -14.95
C ALA A 34 86.72 -49.07 -15.18
N ALA A 35 86.02 -48.04 -15.67
CA ALA A 35 86.56 -46.69 -15.84
C ALA A 35 86.84 -46.02 -14.50
N ILE A 36 85.93 -46.18 -13.52
CA ILE A 36 86.17 -45.73 -12.13
C ILE A 36 87.38 -46.45 -11.53
N LYS A 37 87.50 -47.77 -11.73
CA LYS A 37 88.70 -48.54 -11.34
C LYS A 37 89.98 -48.00 -11.98
N GLN A 38 89.98 -47.76 -13.30
CA GLN A 38 91.15 -47.23 -14.01
C GLN A 38 91.54 -45.82 -13.54
N THR A 39 90.58 -44.96 -13.19
CA THR A 39 90.89 -43.66 -12.58
C THR A 39 91.43 -43.79 -11.16
N SER A 40 90.90 -44.70 -10.34
CA SER A 40 91.46 -45.01 -9.00
C SER A 40 92.88 -45.60 -9.06
N ASP A 41 93.22 -46.37 -10.09
CA ASP A 41 94.52 -47.04 -10.22
C ASP A 41 95.67 -46.08 -10.62
N THR A 42 95.38 -44.82 -10.95
CA THR A 42 96.41 -43.78 -11.14
C THR A 42 96.91 -43.17 -9.83
N LEU A 43 96.24 -43.41 -8.70
CA LEU A 43 96.74 -43.10 -7.36
C LEU A 43 97.54 -44.29 -6.85
N LYS A 44 98.73 -44.52 -7.43
CA LYS A 44 99.74 -45.39 -6.81
C LYS A 44 100.05 -44.84 -5.42
N ARG A 45 99.44 -45.43 -4.39
CA ARG A 45 99.69 -45.16 -2.97
C ARG A 45 101.16 -45.44 -2.65
N ASN A 46 101.96 -44.38 -2.59
CA ASN A 46 103.33 -44.46 -2.09
C ASN A 46 103.26 -44.71 -0.57
N PRO A 47 103.87 -45.78 0.00
CA PRO A 47 103.53 -46.21 1.36
C PRO A 47 104.15 -45.39 2.51
N LYS A 48 104.84 -44.27 2.24
CA LYS A 48 105.39 -43.36 3.27
C LYS A 48 105.45 -41.93 2.75
N MET A 49 104.34 -41.22 2.87
CA MET A 49 104.32 -39.75 2.82
C MET A 49 103.79 -39.26 4.15
N ASP A 50 104.70 -38.98 5.08
CA ASP A 50 104.37 -38.33 6.34
C ASP A 50 104.11 -36.85 6.06
N PHE A 51 102.92 -36.56 5.51
CA PHE A 51 102.47 -35.18 5.35
C PHE A 51 102.25 -34.55 6.71
N SER A 52 102.81 -33.36 6.93
CA SER A 52 102.43 -32.58 8.10
C SER A 52 100.95 -32.19 7.97
N LYS A 53 100.29 -31.90 9.11
CA LYS A 53 98.91 -31.39 9.11
C LYS A 53 98.74 -30.18 8.18
N ALA A 54 99.79 -29.35 8.05
CA ALA A 54 99.79 -28.20 7.15
C ALA A 54 99.78 -28.62 5.67
N ASP A 55 100.55 -29.63 5.28
CA ASP A 55 100.61 -30.12 3.90
C ASP A 55 99.30 -30.79 3.48
N LEU A 56 98.67 -31.53 4.40
CA LEU A 56 97.38 -32.17 4.14
C LEU A 56 96.25 -31.14 3.95
N LEU A 57 96.23 -30.09 4.77
CA LEU A 57 95.28 -28.98 4.62
C LEU A 57 95.51 -28.21 3.32
N LYS A 58 96.77 -28.02 2.93
CA LYS A 58 97.12 -27.35 1.67
C LYS A 58 96.67 -28.16 0.46
N LEU A 59 96.87 -29.48 0.46
CA LEU A 59 96.39 -30.37 -0.60
C LEU A 59 94.85 -30.41 -0.66
N LEU A 60 94.19 -30.47 0.49
CA LEU A 60 92.72 -30.42 0.56
C LEU A 60 92.18 -29.11 -0.05
N SER A 61 92.81 -27.99 0.27
CA SER A 61 92.45 -26.68 -0.30
C SER A 61 92.62 -26.64 -1.83
N TYR A 62 93.66 -27.27 -2.39
CA TYR A 62 93.83 -27.35 -3.85
C TYR A 62 92.78 -28.23 -4.52
N LEU A 63 92.47 -29.40 -3.93
CA LEU A 63 91.46 -30.30 -4.48
C LEU A 63 90.05 -29.71 -4.42
N GLU A 64 89.73 -28.97 -3.34
CA GLU A 64 88.47 -28.25 -3.22
C GLU A 64 88.36 -27.12 -4.25
N GLY A 65 89.44 -26.35 -4.43
CA GLY A 65 89.51 -25.31 -5.47
C GLY A 65 89.38 -25.86 -6.89
N GLU A 66 89.98 -27.03 -7.17
CA GLU A 66 89.86 -27.70 -8.47
C GLU A 66 88.44 -28.19 -8.74
N LEU A 67 87.78 -28.78 -7.73
CA LEU A 67 86.40 -29.23 -7.83
C LEU A 67 85.46 -28.05 -8.14
N GLN A 68 85.59 -26.96 -7.39
CA GLN A 68 84.79 -25.75 -7.61
C GLN A 68 85.03 -25.15 -9.01
N ALA A 69 86.27 -25.13 -9.50
CA ALA A 69 86.57 -24.67 -10.85
C ALA A 69 85.89 -25.53 -11.92
N ARG A 70 85.85 -26.86 -11.74
CA ARG A 70 85.14 -27.78 -12.66
C ARG A 70 83.63 -27.53 -12.67
N ASP A 71 83.02 -27.31 -11.51
CA ASP A 71 81.59 -27.02 -11.42
C ASP A 71 81.23 -25.72 -12.15
N VAL A 72 82.07 -24.68 -12.03
CA VAL A 72 81.91 -23.44 -12.78
C VAL A 72 82.03 -23.69 -14.28
N VAL A 73 83.02 -24.45 -14.74
CA VAL A 73 83.17 -24.78 -16.17
C VAL A 73 81.97 -25.57 -16.69
N ILE A 74 81.46 -26.54 -15.92
CA ILE A 74 80.27 -27.31 -16.31
C ILE A 74 79.04 -26.39 -16.41
N ALA A 75 78.84 -25.48 -15.45
CA ALA A 75 77.73 -24.53 -15.49
C ALA A 75 77.85 -23.57 -16.68
N VAL A 76 79.06 -23.08 -16.97
CA VAL A 76 79.34 -22.24 -18.14
C VAL A 76 79.07 -23.00 -19.43
N LEU A 77 79.57 -24.23 -19.58
CA LEU A 77 79.35 -25.07 -20.76
C LEU A 77 77.87 -25.43 -20.96
N LYS A 78 77.13 -25.72 -19.89
CA LYS A 78 75.67 -25.95 -19.95
C LYS A 78 74.93 -24.69 -20.40
N THR A 79 75.28 -23.54 -19.82
CA THR A 79 74.68 -22.25 -20.19
C THR A 79 75.02 -21.87 -21.62
N GLU A 80 76.25 -22.12 -22.05
CA GLU A 80 76.71 -21.89 -23.41
C GLU A 80 76.00 -22.82 -24.39
N LYS A 81 75.78 -24.10 -24.04
CA LYS A 81 75.03 -25.06 -24.85
C LYS A 81 73.57 -24.63 -25.00
N ILE A 82 72.92 -24.19 -23.92
CA ILE A 82 71.55 -23.67 -23.95
C ILE A 82 71.50 -22.37 -24.76
N LYS A 83 72.47 -21.47 -24.55
CA LYS A 83 72.57 -20.22 -25.31
C LYS A 83 72.75 -20.52 -26.80
N GLN A 84 73.62 -21.45 -27.19
CA GLN A 84 73.76 -21.91 -28.58
C GLN A 84 72.43 -22.45 -29.13
N LEU A 85 71.70 -23.28 -28.37
CA LEU A 85 70.38 -23.77 -28.78
C LEU A 85 69.35 -22.62 -28.98
N LEU A 86 69.43 -21.56 -28.17
CA LEU A 86 68.53 -20.41 -28.19
C LEU A 86 68.96 -19.27 -29.15
N THR A 87 70.26 -19.11 -29.43
CA THR A 87 70.82 -18.02 -30.26
C THR A 87 71.12 -18.44 -31.68
N THR A 88 71.45 -19.72 -31.93
CA THR A 88 71.59 -20.25 -33.29
C THR A 88 70.32 -20.05 -34.14
N PRO A 89 69.07 -20.06 -33.65
CA PRO A 89 67.89 -19.73 -34.45
C PRO A 89 67.84 -18.26 -34.92
N ARG A 90 68.60 -17.34 -34.31
CA ARG A 90 68.64 -15.93 -34.74
C ARG A 90 69.69 -15.67 -35.83
N TYR A 91 70.61 -16.59 -36.08
CA TYR A 91 71.65 -16.48 -37.12
C TYR A 91 71.75 -17.68 -38.07
N SER A 92 71.14 -18.81 -37.75
CA SER A 92 71.07 -20.02 -38.57
C SER A 92 69.62 -20.21 -39.03
N LYS A 93 69.35 -19.64 -40.20
CA LYS A 93 68.21 -20.06 -41.03
C LYS A 93 68.48 -21.50 -41.48
N ALA A 94 67.45 -22.35 -41.35
CA ALA A 94 67.34 -23.76 -41.74
C ALA A 94 68.56 -24.34 -42.47
N THR A 95 69.16 -25.39 -41.90
CA THR A 95 70.13 -26.32 -42.52
C THR A 95 70.21 -26.20 -44.04
N ASN A 96 71.02 -25.25 -44.49
CA ASN A 96 71.35 -25.10 -45.90
C ASN A 96 72.65 -25.88 -46.09
N LEU A 97 72.72 -26.66 -47.18
CA LEU A 97 73.91 -27.40 -47.63
C LEU A 97 75.17 -26.51 -47.82
N ASN A 98 75.01 -25.19 -47.67
CA ASN A 98 75.99 -24.12 -47.79
C ASN A 98 76.29 -23.40 -46.46
N ASP A 99 76.17 -24.06 -45.31
CA ASP A 99 76.75 -23.50 -44.08
C ASP A 99 78.29 -23.36 -44.25
N PRO A 100 78.88 -22.16 -44.11
CA PRO A 100 80.31 -21.97 -44.29
C PRO A 100 81.16 -22.87 -43.39
N HIS A 101 80.69 -23.18 -42.17
CA HIS A 101 81.39 -24.09 -41.28
C HIS A 101 81.31 -25.55 -41.74
N ALA A 102 80.13 -26.03 -42.16
CA ALA A 102 79.98 -27.35 -42.76
C ALA A 102 80.74 -27.50 -44.10
N ALA A 103 80.79 -26.44 -44.91
CA ALA A 103 81.55 -26.39 -46.15
C ALA A 103 83.06 -26.45 -45.88
N LEU A 104 83.57 -25.64 -44.94
CA LEU A 104 84.97 -25.67 -44.56
C LEU A 104 85.39 -27.02 -43.97
N PHE A 105 84.52 -27.66 -43.17
CA PHE A 105 84.77 -29.00 -42.62
C PHE A 105 84.81 -30.08 -43.70
N ARG A 106 83.89 -30.03 -44.68
CA ARG A 106 83.90 -30.91 -45.86
C ARG A 106 85.15 -30.67 -46.70
N ASP A 107 85.55 -29.42 -46.89
CA ASP A 107 86.73 -29.05 -47.66
C ASP A 107 88.02 -29.47 -46.94
N GLN A 108 88.04 -29.42 -45.60
CA GLN A 108 89.14 -29.92 -44.78
C GLN A 108 89.22 -31.45 -44.76
N LEU A 109 88.09 -32.16 -44.77
CA LEU A 109 88.04 -33.61 -44.97
C LEU A 109 88.51 -34.01 -46.38
N ALA A 110 88.14 -33.24 -47.39
CA ALA A 110 88.62 -33.45 -48.76
C ALA A 110 90.12 -33.14 -48.90
N ALA A 111 90.61 -32.06 -48.27
CA ALA A 111 92.01 -31.64 -48.32
C ALA A 111 92.95 -32.53 -47.50
N SER A 112 92.46 -33.17 -46.43
CA SER A 112 93.24 -34.12 -45.63
C SER A 112 93.41 -35.50 -46.28
N GLY A 113 92.88 -35.70 -47.50
CA GLY A 113 93.14 -36.88 -48.33
C GLY A 113 92.64 -38.21 -47.76
N ASN A 114 91.82 -38.20 -46.71
CA ASN A 114 91.46 -39.38 -45.93
C ASN A 114 89.95 -39.69 -45.97
N ILE A 115 89.36 -39.57 -47.16
CA ILE A 115 87.92 -39.78 -47.41
C ILE A 115 87.47 -41.24 -47.15
N ALA A 116 88.42 -42.19 -47.07
CA ALA A 116 88.12 -43.63 -46.92
C ALA A 116 88.67 -44.26 -45.61
N SER A 117 88.98 -43.48 -44.57
CA SER A 117 89.30 -44.04 -43.25
C SER A 117 88.02 -44.41 -42.50
N ARG A 118 87.96 -45.63 -41.93
CA ARG A 118 86.88 -46.07 -41.04
C ARG A 118 86.63 -45.04 -39.92
N GLN A 119 87.66 -44.35 -39.43
CA GLN A 119 87.52 -43.28 -38.43
C GLN A 119 86.79 -42.04 -38.96
N SER A 120 87.00 -41.63 -40.21
CA SER A 120 86.35 -40.46 -40.80
C SER A 120 84.84 -40.70 -41.02
N SER A 121 84.47 -41.90 -41.49
CA SER A 121 83.06 -42.30 -41.63
C SER A 121 82.33 -42.43 -40.28
N ILE A 122 83.01 -42.93 -39.25
CA ILE A 122 82.47 -43.03 -37.89
C ILE A 122 82.28 -41.63 -37.28
N GLN A 123 83.22 -40.71 -37.48
CA GLN A 123 83.07 -39.31 -37.04
C GLN A 123 81.93 -38.60 -37.76
N ALA A 124 81.77 -38.79 -39.07
CA ALA A 124 80.65 -38.21 -39.82
C ALA A 124 79.30 -38.75 -39.33
N ALA A 125 79.17 -40.08 -39.17
CA ALA A 125 77.94 -40.69 -38.64
C ALA A 125 77.62 -40.26 -37.20
N HIS A 126 78.64 -40.09 -36.35
CA HIS A 126 78.48 -39.56 -34.99
C HIS A 126 77.96 -38.12 -35.01
N SER A 127 78.54 -37.27 -35.87
CA SER A 127 78.12 -35.88 -36.02
C SER A 127 76.68 -35.73 -36.55
N GLU A 128 76.26 -36.60 -37.47
CA GLU A 128 74.87 -36.63 -37.96
C GLU A 128 73.89 -37.09 -36.89
N HIS A 129 74.26 -38.09 -36.08
CA HIS A 129 73.44 -38.58 -34.97
C HIS A 129 73.27 -37.51 -33.89
N GLU A 130 74.35 -36.81 -33.52
CA GLU A 130 74.32 -35.69 -32.59
C GLU A 130 73.47 -34.52 -33.12
N MET A 131 73.52 -34.23 -34.43
CA MET A 131 72.65 -33.22 -35.04
C MET A 131 71.16 -33.61 -34.99
N ARG A 132 70.82 -34.89 -35.20
CA ARG A 132 69.43 -35.35 -35.10
C ARG A 132 68.88 -35.22 -33.69
N LEU A 133 69.64 -35.63 -32.68
CA LEU A 133 69.26 -35.48 -31.26
C LEU A 133 69.10 -34.00 -30.87
N MET A 134 70.02 -33.14 -31.33
CA MET A 134 69.93 -31.70 -31.11
C MET A 134 68.70 -31.08 -31.79
N ASN A 135 68.34 -31.53 -32.99
CA ASN A 135 67.18 -31.03 -33.71
C ASN A 135 65.86 -31.53 -33.11
N ASP A 136 65.82 -32.78 -32.62
CA ASP A 136 64.67 -33.36 -31.90
C ASP A 136 64.42 -32.64 -30.57
N GLN A 137 65.50 -32.43 -29.78
CA GLN A 137 65.43 -31.63 -28.55
C GLN A 137 65.02 -30.18 -28.82
N ARG A 138 65.47 -29.59 -29.94
CA ARG A 138 65.04 -28.26 -30.39
C ARG A 138 63.57 -28.22 -30.80
N SER A 139 63.06 -29.26 -31.46
CA SER A 139 61.64 -29.38 -31.81
C SER A 139 60.79 -29.43 -30.54
N GLY A 140 61.16 -30.28 -29.58
CA GLY A 140 60.45 -30.40 -28.30
C GLY A 140 60.42 -29.09 -27.50
N VAL A 141 61.54 -28.35 -27.44
CA VAL A 141 61.59 -27.02 -26.80
C VAL A 141 60.71 -26.02 -27.54
N ARG A 142 60.68 -26.04 -28.88
CA ARG A 142 59.82 -25.15 -29.67
C ARG A 142 58.34 -25.44 -29.43
N GLU A 143 57.93 -26.70 -29.45
CA GLU A 143 56.54 -27.11 -29.18
C GLU A 143 56.08 -26.70 -27.76
N GLN A 144 56.95 -26.84 -26.76
CA GLN A 144 56.68 -26.35 -25.41
C GLN A 144 56.49 -24.83 -25.36
N MET A 145 57.33 -24.06 -26.08
CA MET A 145 57.20 -22.61 -26.17
C MET A 145 55.92 -22.17 -26.89
N ASP A 146 55.54 -22.88 -27.97
CA ASP A 146 54.30 -22.61 -28.71
C ASP A 146 53.06 -22.92 -27.85
N SER A 147 53.08 -24.02 -27.09
CA SER A 147 52.02 -24.34 -26.11
C SER A 147 51.90 -23.30 -25.01
N LEU A 148 53.03 -22.79 -24.49
CA LEU A 148 53.03 -21.74 -23.47
C LEU A 148 52.49 -20.42 -24.04
N ALA A 149 52.87 -20.07 -25.27
CA ALA A 149 52.34 -18.88 -25.94
C ALA A 149 50.82 -18.97 -26.13
N ALA A 150 50.30 -20.14 -26.55
CA ALA A 150 48.86 -20.38 -26.66
C ALA A 150 48.14 -20.23 -25.32
N LEU A 151 48.70 -20.78 -24.23
CA LEU A 151 48.13 -20.64 -22.88
C LEU A 151 48.09 -19.18 -22.42
N VAL A 152 49.17 -18.42 -22.65
CA VAL A 152 49.22 -16.98 -22.34
C VAL A 152 48.18 -16.20 -23.14
N MET A 153 48.01 -16.52 -24.43
CA MET A 153 46.96 -15.91 -25.25
C MET A 153 45.56 -16.22 -24.73
N GLN A 154 45.28 -17.47 -24.36
CA GLN A 154 44.01 -17.88 -23.78
C GLN A 154 43.74 -17.16 -22.44
N GLN A 155 44.76 -17.04 -21.59
CA GLN A 155 44.65 -16.31 -20.32
C GLN A 155 44.34 -14.83 -20.55
N ARG A 156 45.00 -14.18 -21.52
CA ARG A 156 44.72 -12.79 -21.90
C ARG A 156 43.29 -12.61 -22.40
N GLN A 157 42.80 -13.55 -23.23
CA GLN A 157 41.43 -13.51 -23.74
C GLN A 157 40.39 -13.73 -22.62
N ALA A 158 40.66 -14.66 -21.70
CA ALA A 158 39.80 -14.89 -20.54
C ALA A 158 39.78 -13.67 -19.60
N GLN A 159 40.93 -13.05 -19.36
CA GLN A 159 41.04 -11.82 -18.58
C GLN A 159 40.26 -10.67 -19.22
N ALA A 160 40.37 -10.49 -20.55
CA ALA A 160 39.61 -9.46 -21.26
C ALA A 160 38.09 -9.65 -21.11
N LYS A 161 37.60 -10.88 -21.30
CA LYS A 161 36.18 -11.23 -21.08
C LYS A 161 35.75 -11.00 -19.63
N MET A 162 36.61 -11.31 -18.66
CA MET A 162 36.31 -11.09 -17.25
C MET A 162 36.20 -9.60 -16.92
N ILE A 163 37.09 -8.76 -17.45
CA ILE A 163 37.03 -7.31 -17.28
C ILE A 163 35.73 -6.76 -17.87
N GLU A 164 35.34 -7.21 -19.06
CA GLU A 164 34.08 -6.80 -19.70
C GLU A 164 32.86 -7.22 -18.87
N ALA A 165 32.81 -8.48 -18.42
CA ALA A 165 31.74 -8.98 -17.55
C ALA A 165 31.64 -8.21 -16.23
N LEU A 166 32.79 -7.83 -15.63
CA LEU A 166 32.83 -7.00 -14.41
C LEU A 166 32.32 -5.59 -14.67
N LYS A 167 32.70 -4.97 -15.80
CA LYS A 167 32.23 -3.65 -16.19
C LYS A 167 30.72 -3.64 -16.42
N ASP A 168 30.19 -4.64 -17.14
CA ASP A 168 28.75 -4.79 -17.37
C ASP A 168 27.98 -5.05 -16.07
N ALA A 169 28.57 -5.79 -15.13
CA ALA A 169 27.99 -5.99 -13.80
C ALA A 169 27.99 -4.69 -12.99
N GLU A 170 29.07 -3.91 -13.02
CA GLU A 170 29.16 -2.60 -12.35
C GLU A 170 28.15 -1.61 -12.93
N GLU A 171 28.01 -1.53 -14.25
CA GLU A 171 27.02 -0.67 -14.91
C GLU A 171 25.59 -1.07 -14.56
N ARG A 172 25.26 -2.37 -14.57
CA ARG A 172 23.95 -2.86 -14.12
C ARG A 172 23.69 -2.52 -12.66
N HIS A 173 24.68 -2.71 -11.79
CA HIS A 173 24.56 -2.37 -10.38
C HIS A 173 24.30 -0.87 -10.17
N LYS A 174 25.03 0.00 -10.89
CA LYS A 174 24.79 1.45 -10.87
C LYS A 174 23.37 1.82 -11.29
N ARG A 175 22.84 1.18 -12.35
CA ARG A 175 21.44 1.40 -12.79
C ARG A 175 20.45 0.98 -11.71
N VAL A 176 20.61 -0.22 -11.14
CA VAL A 176 19.73 -0.71 -10.06
C VAL A 176 19.77 0.21 -8.84
N VAL A 177 20.96 0.66 -8.44
CA VAL A 177 21.11 1.60 -7.32
C VAL A 177 20.38 2.92 -7.63
N GLN A 178 20.52 3.46 -8.84
CA GLN A 178 19.81 4.66 -9.25
C GLN A 178 18.28 4.46 -9.23
N GLU A 179 17.79 3.36 -9.78
CA GLU A 179 16.37 3.00 -9.77
C GLU A 179 15.83 2.90 -8.34
N LEU A 180 16.57 2.28 -7.43
CA LEU A 180 16.20 2.20 -6.00
C LEU A 180 16.16 3.58 -5.34
N TYR A 181 17.10 4.47 -5.66
CA TYR A 181 17.06 5.85 -5.16
C TYR A 181 15.85 6.60 -5.70
N ASP A 182 15.54 6.46 -6.99
CA ASP A 182 14.40 7.13 -7.62
C ASP A 182 13.07 6.60 -7.06
N GLU A 183 12.93 5.28 -6.87
CA GLU A 183 11.76 4.67 -6.23
C GLU A 183 11.61 5.11 -4.77
N ARG A 184 12.71 5.21 -4.01
CA ARG A 184 12.66 5.73 -2.64
C ARG A 184 12.16 7.17 -2.61
N ARG A 185 12.64 8.04 -3.50
CA ARG A 185 12.19 9.44 -3.57
C ARG A 185 10.73 9.56 -3.98
N LYS A 186 10.26 8.74 -4.94
CA LYS A 186 8.85 8.69 -5.30
C LYS A 186 8.00 8.25 -4.12
N HIS A 187 8.40 7.18 -3.43
CA HIS A 187 7.69 6.70 -2.25
C HIS A 187 7.63 7.77 -1.15
N GLU A 188 8.75 8.40 -0.80
CA GLU A 188 8.80 9.52 0.16
C GLU A 188 7.81 10.64 -0.24
N HIS A 189 7.76 11.01 -1.52
CA HIS A 189 6.84 12.03 -2.02
C HIS A 189 5.37 11.60 -1.93
N THR A 190 5.04 10.37 -2.34
CA THR A 190 3.68 9.83 -2.26
C THR A 190 3.22 9.68 -0.81
N THR A 191 4.10 9.28 0.10
CA THR A 191 3.81 9.24 1.54
C THR A 191 3.50 10.63 2.07
N ALA A 192 4.35 11.62 1.79
CA ALA A 192 4.11 13.01 2.22
C ALA A 192 2.78 13.57 1.67
N GLN A 193 2.49 13.33 0.39
CA GLN A 193 1.21 13.73 -0.20
C GLN A 193 0.02 13.00 0.46
N GLY A 194 0.19 11.72 0.80
CA GLY A 194 -0.80 10.94 1.54
C GLY A 194 -1.06 11.52 2.93
N ASP A 195 -0.03 11.98 3.62
CA ASP A 195 -0.12 12.63 4.93
C ASP A 195 -0.88 13.97 4.83
N ASP A 196 -0.60 14.79 3.82
CA ASP A 196 -1.31 16.06 3.58
C ASP A 196 -2.81 15.85 3.32
N ILE A 197 -3.16 14.85 2.50
CA ILE A 197 -4.56 14.49 2.22
C ILE A 197 -5.23 13.98 3.50
N THR A 198 -4.56 13.11 4.26
CA THR A 198 -5.07 12.56 5.51
C THR A 198 -5.33 13.67 6.53
N TYR A 199 -4.40 14.62 6.67
CA TYR A 199 -4.56 15.78 7.53
C TYR A 199 -5.74 16.66 7.11
N GLY A 200 -5.90 16.92 5.81
CA GLY A 200 -7.05 17.64 5.27
C GLY A 200 -8.38 16.97 5.61
N LEU A 201 -8.47 15.64 5.43
CA LEU A 201 -9.66 14.87 5.78
C LEU A 201 -9.96 14.86 7.28
N GLU A 202 -8.92 14.80 8.14
CA GLU A 202 -9.09 14.85 9.60
C GLU A 202 -9.64 16.22 10.06
N ILE A 203 -9.20 17.32 9.41
CA ILE A 203 -9.75 18.67 9.64
C ILE A 203 -11.21 18.73 9.22
N GLU A 204 -11.54 18.28 8.00
CA GLU A 204 -12.93 18.29 7.51
C GLU A 204 -13.84 17.44 8.39
N ARG A 205 -13.38 16.25 8.79
CA ARG A 205 -14.09 15.38 9.74
C ARG A 205 -14.36 16.09 11.06
N SER A 206 -13.36 16.80 11.60
CA SER A 206 -13.50 17.54 12.86
C SER A 206 -14.48 18.71 12.71
N ARG A 207 -14.45 19.43 11.58
CA ARG A 207 -15.38 20.51 11.26
C ARG A 207 -16.82 20.00 11.13
N LEU A 208 -17.03 18.96 10.33
CA LEU A 208 -18.36 18.35 10.13
C LEU A 208 -18.93 17.79 11.43
N LYS A 209 -18.08 17.25 12.31
CA LYS A 209 -18.51 16.80 13.63
C LYS A 209 -19.01 17.96 14.49
N GLN A 210 -18.30 19.10 14.49
CA GLN A 210 -18.74 20.30 15.22
C GLN A 210 -20.04 20.87 14.64
N GLU A 211 -20.18 20.92 13.31
CA GLU A 211 -21.42 21.35 12.63
C GLU A 211 -22.60 20.44 13.03
N LEU A 212 -22.40 19.12 12.99
CA LEU A 212 -23.42 18.15 13.39
C LEU A 212 -23.82 18.28 14.87
N ASP A 213 -22.85 18.50 15.77
CA ASP A 213 -23.14 18.67 17.19
C ASP A 213 -23.91 19.98 17.46
N HIS A 214 -23.60 21.05 16.71
CA HIS A 214 -24.36 22.30 16.75
C HIS A 214 -25.79 22.12 16.25
N GLU A 215 -25.98 21.45 15.10
CA GLU A 215 -27.30 21.20 14.52
C GLU A 215 -28.16 20.31 15.42
N LYS A 216 -27.57 19.29 16.05
CA LYS A 216 -28.26 18.48 17.06
C LYS A 216 -28.73 19.31 18.24
N GLU A 217 -27.94 20.25 18.72
CA GLU A 217 -28.33 21.10 19.84
C GLU A 217 -29.43 22.08 19.44
N GLN A 218 -29.33 22.69 18.26
CA GLN A 218 -30.39 23.52 17.69
C GLN A 218 -31.71 22.73 17.53
N HIS A 219 -31.62 21.49 17.02
CA HIS A 219 -32.79 20.62 16.86
C HIS A 219 -33.46 20.33 18.21
N LYS A 220 -32.69 20.05 19.27
CA LYS A 220 -33.26 19.84 20.63
C LYS A 220 -34.00 21.08 21.12
N VAL A 221 -33.44 22.28 20.91
CA VAL A 221 -34.09 23.54 21.31
C VAL A 221 -35.42 23.71 20.57
N LEU A 222 -35.43 23.53 19.25
CA LEU A 222 -36.65 23.60 18.45
C LEU A 222 -37.68 22.53 18.83
N GLU A 223 -37.24 21.32 19.18
CA GLU A 223 -38.14 20.25 19.63
C GLU A 223 -38.83 20.61 20.97
N ILE A 224 -38.08 21.26 21.88
CA ILE A 224 -38.64 21.76 23.15
C ILE A 224 -39.64 22.89 22.88
N GLU A 225 -39.32 23.83 21.99
CA GLU A 225 -40.22 24.91 21.61
C GLU A 225 -41.50 24.39 20.95
N LEU A 226 -41.37 23.41 20.05
CA LEU A 226 -42.52 22.75 19.42
C LEU A 226 -43.45 22.11 20.46
N LYS A 227 -42.90 21.38 21.43
CA LYS A 227 -43.69 20.78 22.52
C LYS A 227 -44.40 21.85 23.35
N LYS A 228 -43.72 22.94 23.70
CA LYS A 228 -44.34 24.07 24.43
C LYS A 228 -45.50 24.69 23.65
N VAL A 229 -45.33 24.94 22.36
CA VAL A 229 -46.37 25.51 21.50
C VAL A 229 -47.55 24.55 21.35
N GLN A 230 -47.29 23.24 21.25
CA GLN A 230 -48.34 22.21 21.23
C GLN A 230 -49.15 22.19 22.53
N GLU A 231 -48.48 22.21 23.69
CA GLU A 231 -49.15 22.27 24.99
C GLU A 231 -50.02 23.53 25.14
N GLN A 232 -49.50 24.70 24.71
CA GLN A 232 -50.26 25.95 24.72
C GLN A 232 -51.50 25.88 23.81
N PHE A 233 -51.35 25.31 22.61
CA PHE A 233 -52.45 25.13 21.68
C PHE A 233 -53.53 24.21 22.25
N GLU A 234 -53.16 23.09 22.88
CA GLU A 234 -54.11 22.18 23.52
C GLU A 234 -54.83 22.83 24.71
N ALA A 235 -54.12 23.62 25.52
CA ALA A 235 -54.70 24.36 26.63
C ALA A 235 -55.75 25.38 26.14
N GLU A 236 -55.44 26.18 25.12
CA GLU A 236 -56.38 27.14 24.54
C GLU A 236 -57.56 26.44 23.87
N LYS A 237 -57.34 25.34 23.15
CA LYS A 237 -58.43 24.52 22.59
C LYS A 237 -59.37 24.00 23.68
N ASN A 238 -58.84 23.54 24.81
CA ASN A 238 -59.65 23.06 25.93
C ASN A 238 -60.39 24.20 26.64
N ARG A 239 -59.75 25.37 26.80
CA ARG A 239 -60.40 26.59 27.30
C ARG A 239 -61.58 26.99 26.43
N GLN A 240 -61.40 27.01 25.11
CA GLN A 240 -62.47 27.33 24.16
C GLN A 240 -63.63 26.34 24.23
N LYS A 241 -63.35 25.03 24.31
CA LYS A 241 -64.39 24.01 24.54
C LYS A 241 -65.19 24.29 25.82
N GLN A 242 -64.52 24.66 26.91
CA GLN A 242 -65.18 24.96 28.18
C GLN A 242 -66.10 26.20 28.07
N ILE A 243 -65.63 27.26 27.39
CA ILE A 243 -66.44 28.46 27.13
C ILE A 243 -67.69 28.10 26.32
N VAL A 244 -67.55 27.31 25.25
CA VAL A 244 -68.69 26.87 24.43
C VAL A 244 -69.69 26.05 25.25
N LEU A 245 -69.23 25.14 26.11
CA LEU A 245 -70.10 24.37 27.00
C LEU A 245 -70.90 25.27 27.96
N LEU A 246 -70.24 26.28 28.54
CA LEU A 246 -70.91 27.27 29.41
C LEU A 246 -71.98 28.06 28.64
N LEU A 247 -71.64 28.57 27.45
CA LEU A 247 -72.59 29.31 26.61
C LEU A 247 -73.79 28.45 26.18
N LEU A 248 -73.57 27.16 25.87
CA LEU A 248 -74.66 26.23 25.56
C LEU A 248 -75.57 25.99 26.76
N ALA A 249 -74.99 25.86 27.96
CA ALA A 249 -75.76 25.71 29.21
C ALA A 249 -76.59 26.96 29.52
N GLU A 250 -76.00 28.15 29.39
CA GLU A 250 -76.70 29.43 29.55
C GLU A 250 -77.81 29.60 28.51
N ARG A 251 -77.53 29.33 27.23
CA ARG A 251 -78.54 29.36 26.16
C ARG A 251 -79.71 28.43 26.47
N LYS A 252 -79.45 27.21 26.94
CA LYS A 252 -80.50 26.26 27.36
C LYS A 252 -81.34 26.83 28.50
N LYS A 253 -80.71 27.44 29.51
CA LYS A 253 -81.40 28.08 30.64
C LYS A 253 -82.29 29.24 30.19
N ILE A 254 -81.81 30.09 29.28
CA ILE A 254 -82.58 31.20 28.70
C ILE A 254 -83.80 30.67 27.93
N ILE A 255 -83.62 29.63 27.11
CA ILE A 255 -84.72 29.02 26.35
C ILE A 255 -85.81 28.48 27.29
N ILE A 256 -85.44 27.79 28.38
CA ILE A 256 -86.41 27.28 29.36
C ILE A 256 -87.22 28.44 29.97
N LYS A 257 -86.54 29.49 30.46
CA LYS A 257 -87.22 30.67 31.01
C LYS A 257 -88.12 31.37 30.00
N TYR A 258 -87.67 31.48 28.75
CA TYR A 258 -88.46 32.07 27.67
C TYR A 258 -89.76 31.28 27.42
N ILE A 259 -89.69 29.95 27.39
CA ILE A 259 -90.87 29.09 27.23
C ILE A 259 -91.82 29.25 28.42
N GLU A 260 -91.31 29.29 29.66
CA GLU A 260 -92.11 29.49 30.87
C GLU A 260 -92.80 30.86 30.89
N GLU A 261 -92.11 31.93 30.52
CA GLU A 261 -92.68 33.29 30.46
C GLU A 261 -93.70 33.42 29.32
N ARG A 262 -93.41 32.81 28.16
CA ARG A 262 -94.35 32.75 27.05
C ARG A 262 -95.64 32.05 27.45
N LYS A 263 -95.55 30.90 28.12
CA LYS A 263 -96.72 30.18 28.63
C LYS A 263 -97.50 31.03 29.64
N ARG A 264 -96.83 31.67 30.60
CA ARG A 264 -97.47 32.62 31.54
C ARG A 264 -98.18 33.77 30.82
N SER A 265 -97.59 34.31 29.76
CA SER A 265 -98.21 35.35 28.93
C SER A 265 -99.43 34.83 28.16
N GLU A 266 -99.38 33.61 27.63
CA GLU A 266 -100.52 32.96 26.96
C GLU A 266 -101.67 32.72 27.96
N ASP A 267 -101.37 32.21 29.15
CA ASP A 267 -102.35 32.00 30.24
C ASP A 267 -103.02 33.32 30.67
N LEU A 268 -102.24 34.41 30.85
CA LEU A 268 -102.77 35.73 31.18
C LEU A 268 -103.62 36.33 30.06
N ALA A 269 -103.22 36.15 28.80
CA ALA A 269 -103.99 36.60 27.65
C ALA A 269 -105.34 35.88 27.56
N GLN A 270 -105.36 34.58 27.88
CA GLN A 270 -106.60 33.80 27.96
C GLN A 270 -107.52 34.32 29.08
N ILE A 271 -107.01 34.51 30.30
CA ILE A 271 -107.78 35.06 31.42
C ILE A 271 -108.36 36.44 31.06
N LEU A 272 -107.56 37.31 30.43
CA LEU A 272 -108.01 38.63 30.00
C LEU A 272 -109.13 38.54 28.95
N SER A 273 -109.05 37.59 28.02
CA SER A 273 -110.10 37.36 27.02
C SER A 273 -111.40 36.89 27.66
N GLU A 274 -111.31 35.94 28.60
CA GLU A 274 -112.47 35.44 29.35
C GLU A 274 -113.12 36.55 30.18
N GLU A 275 -112.33 37.40 30.84
CA GLU A 275 -112.84 38.51 31.64
C GLU A 275 -113.47 39.60 30.76
N LYS A 276 -112.87 39.93 29.61
CA LYS A 276 -113.49 40.82 28.62
C LYS A 276 -114.85 40.30 28.18
N GLN A 277 -114.95 39.00 27.85
CA GLN A 277 -116.20 38.39 27.44
C GLN A 277 -117.27 38.45 28.54
N ARG A 278 -116.88 38.25 29.82
CA ARG A 278 -117.80 38.44 30.96
C ARG A 278 -118.28 39.88 31.09
N VAL A 279 -117.36 40.84 31.00
CA VAL A 279 -117.68 42.28 31.07
C VAL A 279 -118.63 42.67 29.93
N ASP A 280 -118.37 42.20 28.70
CA ASP A 280 -119.24 42.45 27.55
C ASP A 280 -120.65 41.88 27.80
N THR A 281 -120.75 40.66 28.32
CA THR A 281 -122.05 40.03 28.67
C THR A 281 -122.80 40.83 29.73
N ILE A 282 -122.11 41.32 30.76
CA ILE A 282 -122.71 42.17 31.81
C ILE A 282 -123.14 43.51 31.23
N ALA A 283 -122.32 44.12 30.37
CA ALA A 283 -122.63 45.38 29.71
C ALA A 283 -123.88 45.26 28.81
N GLU A 284 -123.98 44.18 28.03
CA GLU A 284 -125.17 43.86 27.23
C GLU A 284 -126.41 43.68 28.13
N GLY A 285 -126.29 42.92 29.23
CA GLY A 285 -127.39 42.73 30.18
C GLY A 285 -127.87 44.04 30.84
N LEU A 286 -126.93 44.89 31.24
CA LEU A 286 -127.24 46.23 31.77
C LEU A 286 -127.88 47.13 30.72
N GLU A 287 -127.45 47.06 29.46
CA GLU A 287 -128.05 47.81 28.36
C GLU A 287 -129.49 47.35 28.08
N GLU A 288 -129.76 46.04 28.10
CA GLU A 288 -131.11 45.48 27.99
C GLU A 288 -132.02 45.93 29.14
N GLU A 289 -131.52 45.88 30.38
CA GLU A 289 -132.27 46.32 31.56
C GLU A 289 -132.51 47.84 31.56
N SER A 290 -131.53 48.62 31.12
CA SER A 290 -131.67 50.07 30.91
C SER A 290 -132.75 50.37 29.87
N LYS A 291 -132.73 49.70 28.71
CA LYS A 291 -133.78 49.82 27.68
C LYS A 291 -135.17 49.45 28.22
N LYS A 292 -135.26 48.37 29.01
CA LYS A 292 -136.51 47.94 29.65
C LYS A 292 -137.02 48.96 30.66
N SER A 293 -136.14 49.51 31.50
CA SER A 293 -136.46 50.55 32.47
C SER A 293 -136.96 51.82 31.77
N LEU A 294 -136.30 52.25 30.70
CA LEU A 294 -136.70 53.42 29.91
C LEU A 294 -138.11 53.25 29.30
N ARG A 295 -138.45 52.04 28.81
CA ARG A 295 -139.79 51.73 28.31
C ARG A 295 -140.83 51.79 29.42
N MET A 296 -140.52 51.21 30.59
CA MET A 296 -141.42 51.22 31.74
C MET A 296 -141.66 52.65 32.24
N GLU A 297 -140.63 53.49 32.28
CA GLU A 297 -140.74 54.91 32.63
C GLU A 297 -141.64 55.66 31.65
N ALA A 298 -141.46 55.46 30.33
CA ALA A 298 -142.33 56.05 29.31
C ALA A 298 -143.80 55.58 29.42
N GLU A 299 -144.05 54.31 29.77
CA GLU A 299 -145.40 53.79 30.03
C GLU A 299 -146.02 54.43 31.28
N LEU A 300 -145.25 54.59 32.36
CA LEU A 300 -145.70 55.25 33.59
C LEU A 300 -145.99 56.74 33.35
N GLU A 301 -145.14 57.45 32.60
CA GLU A 301 -145.41 58.85 32.21
C GLU A 301 -146.71 58.97 31.42
N LYS A 302 -146.96 58.04 30.48
CA LYS A 302 -148.21 58.01 29.72
C LYS A 302 -149.42 57.79 30.62
N GLN A 303 -149.33 56.87 31.60
CA GLN A 303 -150.40 56.66 32.59
C GLN A 303 -150.58 57.89 33.49
N ALA A 304 -149.50 58.53 33.95
CA ALA A 304 -149.56 59.75 34.75
C ALA A 304 -150.23 60.89 33.98
N GLN A 305 -149.91 61.06 32.69
CA GLN A 305 -150.58 62.02 31.81
C GLN A 305 -152.07 61.69 31.64
N GLN A 306 -152.43 60.41 31.48
CA GLN A 306 -153.83 59.96 31.43
C GLN A 306 -154.57 60.33 32.72
N PHE A 307 -154.00 60.02 33.90
CA PHE A 307 -154.59 60.39 35.18
C PHE A 307 -154.68 61.91 35.37
N GLU A 308 -153.70 62.69 34.90
CA GLU A 308 -153.77 64.15 34.97
C GLU A 308 -154.90 64.70 34.07
N MET A 309 -155.09 64.13 32.88
CA MET A 309 -156.22 64.45 32.01
C MET A 309 -157.56 64.07 32.67
N GLU A 310 -157.68 62.87 33.24
CA GLU A 310 -158.88 62.43 33.97
C GLU A 310 -159.17 63.34 35.16
N ARG A 311 -158.14 63.71 35.94
CA ARG A 311 -158.27 64.64 37.08
C ARG A 311 -158.73 66.02 36.62
N LYS A 312 -158.21 66.52 35.49
CA LYS A 312 -158.69 67.78 34.87
C LYS A 312 -160.15 67.66 34.42
N MET A 313 -160.53 66.55 33.80
CA MET A 313 -161.92 66.28 33.38
C MET A 313 -162.87 66.19 34.58
N LEU A 314 -162.48 65.50 35.66
CA LEU A 314 -163.23 65.42 36.90
C LEU A 314 -163.33 66.77 37.59
N HIS A 315 -162.25 67.55 37.68
CA HIS A 315 -162.32 68.92 38.20
C HIS A 315 -163.21 69.83 37.34
N GLN A 316 -163.18 69.70 36.01
CA GLN A 316 -164.10 70.42 35.13
C GLN A 316 -165.54 69.97 35.34
N SER A 317 -165.79 68.67 35.57
CA SER A 317 -167.11 68.14 35.91
C SER A 317 -167.59 68.64 37.27
N LEU A 318 -166.71 68.65 38.27
CA LEU A 318 -166.97 69.18 39.61
C LEU A 318 -167.25 70.69 39.53
N ALA A 319 -166.46 71.47 38.78
CA ALA A 319 -166.70 72.89 38.57
C ALA A 319 -168.02 73.16 37.80
N LYS A 320 -168.44 72.24 36.91
CA LYS A 320 -169.76 72.29 36.26
C LYS A 320 -170.90 71.97 37.24
N GLU A 321 -170.71 71.01 38.15
CA GLU A 321 -171.64 70.68 39.24
C GLU A 321 -171.72 71.79 40.30
N GLU A 322 -170.59 72.35 40.73
CA GLU A 322 -170.52 73.50 41.64
C GLU A 322 -171.19 74.75 41.04
N LYS A 323 -171.02 74.99 39.73
CA LYS A 323 -171.78 76.02 39.00
C LYS A 323 -173.28 75.71 38.86
N ARG A 324 -173.70 74.46 39.01
CA ARG A 324 -175.13 74.04 39.07
C ARG A 324 -175.72 74.17 40.48
N LEU A 325 -174.89 74.08 41.52
CA LEU A 325 -175.30 74.18 42.93
C LEU A 325 -175.24 75.61 43.48
N TYR A 326 -174.47 76.51 42.85
CA TYR A 326 -174.34 77.93 43.20
C TYR A 326 -174.85 78.90 42.11
N GLY A 327 -175.69 78.42 41.19
CA GLY A 327 -176.31 79.21 40.11
C GLY A 327 -177.83 79.14 40.16
#